data_AF-A0A1Z5JBT1-F1
#
_entry.id   AF-A0A1Z5JBT1-F1
#
_cell.length_a   1.000
_cell.length_b   1.000
_cell.length_c   1.000
_cell.angle_alpha   90.00
_cell.angle_beta   90.00
_cell.angle_gamma   90.00
#
_symmetry.space_group_name_H-M   'P 1'
#
loop_
_entity.id
_entity.type
_entity.pdbx_description
1 polymer ?
#
loop_
_entity_poly.entity_id
_entity_poly.type
_entity_poly.pdbx_seq_one_letter_code
_entity_poly.pdbx_strand_id
1 'polypeptide(L)'
;MPKKNVPEVSKKVLQKQKQKAIEDKTFGLKNKSKSKKVQQQVESIQKNIMNSGDPKLRKLEEQRKKHKEEMKARKKAAKEEQEALFGAALLAVQKNKPTGAKIEAKGRDHNDDNAPKNSTSRAMKLMYQMDAQEMAEKLKQDNPDYVPTLEDEIEQQRQEKVKQLQGKGTPVTPETFAAWKERKRKQKAEAVQKTVEQEFKKKKGGKGLSILSGRDLYEYKKELFVDREDDDIVSSNNGVSEAKVEQLAEHVNQELFLQDDDDLDDLEDDD
;
A
#
# COMPACT_ATOMS: atom_id res chain seq x y z
N MET A 1 25.49 -32.99 16.58
CA MET A 1 25.82 -32.01 17.65
C MET A 1 25.63 -30.60 17.11
N PRO A 2 24.75 -29.76 17.69
CA PRO A 2 24.58 -28.38 17.25
C PRO A 2 25.82 -27.55 17.64
N LYS A 3 26.30 -26.72 16.71
CA LYS A 3 27.50 -25.91 16.91
C LYS A 3 27.27 -24.90 18.03
N LYS A 4 28.12 -24.94 19.06
CA LYS A 4 28.20 -23.99 20.17
C LYS A 4 28.20 -22.55 19.62
N ASN A 5 27.28 -21.74 20.13
CA ASN A 5 27.14 -20.32 19.85
C ASN A 5 28.41 -19.61 20.36
N VAL A 6 29.32 -19.24 19.46
CA VAL A 6 30.52 -18.47 19.83
C VAL A 6 30.07 -17.04 20.10
N PRO A 7 30.43 -16.43 21.26
CA PRO A 7 30.00 -15.08 21.58
C PRO A 7 30.53 -14.10 20.53
N GLU A 8 29.61 -13.41 19.85
CA GLU A 8 29.92 -12.39 18.86
C GLU A 8 30.59 -11.21 19.57
N VAL A 9 31.91 -11.14 19.50
CA VAL A 9 32.69 -10.05 20.10
C VAL A 9 32.24 -8.73 19.48
N SER A 10 31.78 -7.79 20.31
CA SER A 10 31.19 -6.54 19.82
C SER A 10 32.11 -5.77 18.85
N LYS A 11 31.52 -5.15 17.82
CA LYS A 11 32.25 -4.38 16.79
C LYS A 11 33.21 -3.34 17.37
N LYS A 12 32.86 -2.73 18.50
CA LYS A 12 33.67 -1.73 19.22
C LYS A 12 34.94 -2.32 19.82
N VAL A 13 34.87 -3.55 20.36
CA VAL A 13 36.04 -4.26 20.91
C VAL A 13 36.99 -4.67 19.79
N LEU A 14 36.47 -5.17 18.67
CA LEU A 14 37.25 -5.51 17.47
C LEU A 14 37.97 -4.27 16.89
N GLN A 15 37.31 -3.12 16.82
CA GLN A 15 37.92 -1.87 16.38
C GLN A 15 39.07 -1.42 17.30
N LYS A 16 38.88 -1.51 18.63
CA LYS A 16 39.92 -1.15 19.61
C LYS A 16 41.13 -2.08 19.52
N GLN A 17 40.94 -3.37 19.26
CA GLN A 17 42.04 -4.32 19.04
C GLN A 17 42.81 -4.02 17.75
N LYS A 18 42.11 -3.70 16.65
CA LYS A 18 42.74 -3.28 15.39
C LYS A 18 43.54 -1.98 15.54
N GLN A 19 43.03 -1.00 16.28
CA GLN A 19 43.74 0.25 16.59
C GLN A 19 45.01 0.00 17.39
N LYS A 20 44.95 -0.82 18.46
CA LYS A 20 46.16 -1.22 19.22
C LYS A 20 47.20 -1.92 18.35
N ALA A 21 46.77 -2.85 17.49
CA ALA A 21 47.68 -3.54 16.57
C ALA A 21 48.34 -2.61 15.54
N ILE A 22 47.63 -1.57 15.10
CA ILE A 22 48.20 -0.50 14.27
C ILE A 22 49.20 0.32 15.08
N GLU A 23 48.84 0.72 16.29
CA GLU A 23 49.69 1.52 17.17
C GLU A 23 51.01 0.82 17.47
N ASP A 24 50.98 -0.48 17.78
CA ASP A 24 52.17 -1.29 18.08
C ASP A 24 53.08 -1.47 16.86
N LYS A 25 52.51 -1.86 15.71
CA LYS A 25 53.30 -2.09 14.48
C LYS A 25 53.82 -0.82 13.84
N THR A 26 53.23 0.32 14.16
CA THR A 26 53.67 1.63 13.66
C THR A 26 54.46 2.42 14.70
N PHE A 27 54.58 1.94 15.95
CA PHE A 27 55.15 2.68 17.09
C PHE A 27 56.57 3.21 16.82
N GLY A 28 57.48 2.36 16.33
CA GLY A 28 58.87 2.74 16.05
C GLY A 28 59.08 3.56 14.77
N LEU A 29 58.08 3.64 13.90
CA LEU A 29 58.15 4.37 12.62
C LEU A 29 57.67 5.83 12.75
N LYS A 30 57.02 6.18 13.87
CA LYS A 30 56.48 7.52 14.15
C LYS A 30 57.56 8.61 14.24
N ASN A 31 58.77 8.27 14.72
CA ASN A 31 59.91 9.20 14.80
C ASN A 31 60.57 9.49 13.43
N LYS A 32 60.24 8.72 12.38
CA LYS A 32 60.75 8.91 11.01
C LYS A 32 59.63 9.20 10.01
N SER A 33 58.50 9.69 10.52
CA SER A 33 57.25 9.97 9.80
C SER A 33 57.34 11.02 8.68
N LYS A 34 58.45 11.76 8.58
CA LYS A 34 58.70 12.73 7.50
C LYS A 34 59.16 12.07 6.19
N SER A 35 59.62 10.82 6.23
CA SER A 35 60.03 10.10 5.03
C SER A 35 58.82 9.53 4.29
N LYS A 36 58.67 9.87 3.00
CA LYS A 36 57.58 9.38 2.13
C LYS A 36 57.51 7.85 2.08
N LYS A 37 58.66 7.16 2.10
CA LYS A 37 58.73 5.69 2.13
C LYS A 37 58.21 5.10 3.45
N VAL A 38 58.48 5.78 4.57
CA VAL A 38 57.97 5.40 5.89
C VAL A 38 56.46 5.64 5.98
N GLN A 39 55.96 6.75 5.43
CA GLN A 39 54.52 7.03 5.35
C GLN A 39 53.77 5.95 4.55
N GLN A 40 54.29 5.57 3.38
CA GLN A 40 53.72 4.48 2.57
C GLN A 40 53.76 3.12 3.29
N GLN A 41 54.82 2.84 4.05
CA GLN A 41 54.92 1.61 4.84
C GLN A 41 53.88 1.59 5.98
N VAL A 42 53.70 2.71 6.68
CA VAL A 42 52.66 2.87 7.72
C VAL A 42 51.26 2.71 7.12
N GLU A 43 50.99 3.32 5.97
CA GLU A 43 49.70 3.21 5.28
C GLU A 43 49.42 1.77 4.81
N SER A 44 50.42 1.07 4.30
CA SER A 44 50.32 -0.35 3.90
C SER A 44 50.02 -1.25 5.11
N ILE A 45 50.72 -1.05 6.24
CA ILE A 45 50.48 -1.79 7.49
C ILE A 45 49.08 -1.51 8.02
N GLN A 46 48.63 -0.26 8.00
CA GLN A 46 47.27 0.13 8.39
C GLN A 46 46.20 -0.54 7.52
N LYS A 47 46.35 -0.50 6.19
CA LYS A 47 45.42 -1.14 5.25
C LYS A 47 45.36 -2.65 5.47
N ASN A 48 46.50 -3.31 5.67
CA ASN A 48 46.53 -4.77 5.91
C ASN A 48 45.82 -5.17 7.22
N ILE A 49 45.93 -4.37 8.28
CA ILE A 49 45.28 -4.68 9.58
C ILE A 49 43.78 -4.34 9.55
N MET A 50 43.40 -3.22 8.91
CA MET A 50 41.99 -2.84 8.78
C MET A 50 41.22 -3.81 7.87
N ASN A 51 41.86 -4.24 6.77
CA ASN A 51 41.29 -5.17 5.81
C ASN A 51 41.46 -6.64 6.21
N SER A 52 42.22 -6.94 7.27
CA SER A 52 42.25 -8.26 7.88
C SER A 52 40.92 -8.53 8.58
N GLY A 53 40.14 -9.42 7.97
CA GLY A 53 38.81 -9.85 8.39
C GLY A 53 38.35 -10.97 7.45
N ASP A 54 37.33 -11.72 7.87
CA ASP A 54 36.84 -12.86 7.10
C ASP A 54 36.31 -12.38 5.72
N PRO A 55 36.92 -12.78 4.59
CA PRO A 55 36.56 -12.27 3.25
C PRO A 55 35.10 -12.55 2.90
N LYS A 56 34.51 -13.60 3.49
CA LYS A 56 33.08 -13.93 3.34
C LYS A 56 32.16 -12.90 3.99
N LEU A 57 32.52 -12.40 5.17
CA LEU A 57 31.72 -11.38 5.87
C LEU A 57 31.73 -10.04 5.13
N ARG A 58 32.87 -9.65 4.53
CA ARG A 58 32.96 -8.43 3.73
C ARG A 58 32.07 -8.48 2.50
N LYS A 59 32.07 -9.61 1.78
CA LYS A 59 31.22 -9.82 0.60
C LYS A 59 29.73 -9.81 0.96
N LEU A 60 29.36 -10.40 2.10
CA LEU A 60 27.98 -10.40 2.60
C LEU A 60 27.50 -8.99 2.99
N GLU A 61 28.34 -8.20 3.66
CA GLU A 61 28.00 -6.81 4.04
C GLU A 61 27.90 -5.91 2.81
N GLU A 62 28.76 -6.10 1.81
CA GLU A 62 28.70 -5.38 0.52
C GLU A 62 27.43 -5.73 -0.26
N GLN A 63 27.05 -7.02 -0.33
CA GLN A 63 25.79 -7.46 -0.92
C GLN A 63 24.58 -6.87 -0.20
N ARG A 64 24.59 -6.84 1.14
CA ARG A 64 23.51 -6.23 1.93
C ARG A 64 23.39 -4.72 1.71
N LYS A 65 24.53 -4.03 1.56
CA LYS A 65 24.56 -2.59 1.25
C LYS A 65 24.00 -2.32 -0.15
N LYS A 66 24.45 -3.07 -1.16
CA LYS A 66 23.93 -3.00 -2.53
C LYS A 66 22.43 -3.29 -2.59
N HIS A 67 21.95 -4.35 -1.95
CA HIS A 67 20.52 -4.67 -1.90
C HIS A 67 19.70 -3.59 -1.17
N LYS A 68 20.24 -2.94 -0.13
CA LYS A 68 19.56 -1.83 0.54
C LYS A 68 19.50 -0.58 -0.34
N GLU A 69 20.54 -0.29 -1.09
CA GLU A 69 20.60 0.82 -2.04
C GLU A 69 19.65 0.58 -3.22
N GLU A 70 19.65 -0.63 -3.78
CA GLU A 70 18.74 -1.07 -4.84
C GLU A 70 17.27 -1.02 -4.40
N MET A 71 16.95 -1.49 -3.19
CA MET A 71 15.58 -1.40 -2.66
C MET A 71 15.13 0.05 -2.43
N LYS A 72 16.04 0.96 -2.06
CA LYS A 72 15.72 2.38 -1.94
C LYS A 72 15.54 3.03 -3.31
N ALA A 73 16.39 2.71 -4.28
CA ALA A 73 16.26 3.18 -5.65
C ALA A 73 14.94 2.69 -6.27
N ARG A 74 14.60 1.41 -6.10
CA ARG A 74 13.33 0.83 -6.58
C ARG A 74 12.11 1.47 -5.93
N LYS A 75 12.15 1.74 -4.62
CA LYS A 75 11.06 2.44 -3.93
C LYS A 75 10.92 3.90 -4.37
N LYS A 76 12.04 4.57 -4.63
CA LYS A 76 12.06 5.94 -5.13
C LYS A 76 11.50 5.99 -6.56
N ALA A 77 11.97 5.11 -7.44
CA ALA A 77 11.46 4.97 -8.81
C ALA A 77 9.96 4.64 -8.81
N ALA A 78 9.50 3.68 -8.00
CA ALA A 78 8.08 3.37 -7.90
C ALA A 78 7.24 4.54 -7.37
N LYS A 79 7.78 5.34 -6.44
CA LYS A 79 7.10 6.54 -5.95
C LYS A 79 7.06 7.65 -7.02
N GLU A 80 8.15 7.84 -7.77
CA GLU A 80 8.21 8.82 -8.86
C GLU A 80 7.31 8.43 -10.03
N GLU A 81 7.22 7.13 -10.37
CA GLU A 81 6.25 6.60 -11.34
C GLU A 81 4.81 6.83 -10.87
N GLN A 82 4.52 6.58 -9.58
CA GLN A 82 3.22 6.89 -8.99
C GLN A 82 2.92 8.39 -9.00
N GLU A 83 3.89 9.23 -8.68
CA GLU A 83 3.72 10.68 -8.63
C GLU A 83 3.56 11.27 -10.05
N ALA A 84 4.23 10.73 -11.06
CA ALA A 84 4.02 11.09 -12.45
C ALA A 84 2.63 10.65 -12.96
N LEU A 85 2.20 9.44 -12.58
CA LEU A 85 0.91 8.86 -12.95
C LEU A 85 -0.27 9.60 -12.30
N PHE A 86 -0.19 9.88 -11.00
CA PHE A 86 -1.29 10.47 -10.23
C PHE A 86 -1.19 11.99 -10.05
N GLY A 87 -0.01 12.58 -10.21
CA GLY A 87 0.20 14.03 -10.05
C GLY A 87 -0.45 14.85 -11.17
N ALA A 88 -0.39 14.37 -12.41
CA ALA A 88 -1.06 15.01 -13.55
C ALA A 88 -2.60 14.96 -13.42
N ALA A 89 -3.14 13.82 -12.95
CA ALA A 89 -4.57 13.64 -12.72
C ALA A 89 -5.11 14.55 -11.60
N LEU A 90 -4.36 14.72 -10.50
CA LEU A 90 -4.74 15.60 -9.39
C LEU A 90 -4.73 17.10 -9.76
N LEU A 91 -3.78 17.53 -10.62
CA LEU A 91 -3.71 18.91 -11.09
C LEU A 91 -4.82 19.26 -12.10
N ALA A 92 -5.32 18.28 -12.86
CA ALA A 92 -6.41 18.48 -13.82
C ALA A 92 -7.75 18.73 -13.12
N VAL A 93 -7.99 18.08 -11.97
CA VAL A 93 -9.21 18.29 -11.16
C VAL A 93 -9.24 19.68 -10.51
N GLN A 94 -8.09 20.29 -10.19
CA GLN A 94 -8.04 21.61 -9.55
C GLN A 94 -8.20 22.81 -10.52
N LYS A 95 -8.09 22.61 -11.84
CA LYS A 95 -8.19 23.72 -12.82
C LYS A 95 -9.61 24.05 -13.28
N ASN A 96 -10.62 23.28 -12.90
CA ASN A 96 -12.02 23.58 -13.22
C ASN A 96 -12.73 24.24 -12.03
N LYS A 97 -12.51 25.55 -11.87
CA LYS A 97 -13.43 26.43 -11.13
C LYS A 97 -14.33 27.12 -12.17
N PRO A 98 -15.67 27.05 -12.06
CA PRO A 98 -16.55 27.58 -13.09
C PRO A 98 -16.58 29.11 -13.00
N THR A 99 -16.05 29.79 -14.03
CA THR A 99 -16.36 31.20 -14.28
C THR A 99 -17.65 31.26 -15.08
N GLY A 100 -18.69 31.83 -14.48
CA GLY A 100 -20.04 31.90 -15.05
C GLY A 100 -20.10 32.65 -16.38
N ALA A 101 -20.30 31.89 -17.46
CA ALA A 101 -20.79 32.40 -18.72
C ALA A 101 -22.10 31.67 -19.04
N LYS A 102 -23.22 32.41 -19.01
CA LYS A 102 -24.50 31.96 -19.55
C LYS A 102 -24.30 31.73 -21.05
N ILE A 103 -24.20 30.46 -21.45
CA ILE A 103 -24.38 30.04 -22.83
C ILE A 103 -25.77 29.43 -22.86
N GLU A 104 -26.73 30.17 -23.41
CA GLU A 104 -28.07 29.66 -23.68
C GLU A 104 -27.96 28.48 -24.65
N ALA A 105 -28.26 27.28 -24.15
CA ALA A 105 -28.37 26.08 -24.94
C ALA A 105 -29.64 26.16 -25.80
N LYS A 106 -29.54 26.84 -26.95
CA LYS A 106 -30.57 26.76 -27.99
C LYS A 106 -30.51 25.35 -28.57
N GLY A 107 -31.46 24.51 -28.15
CA GLY A 107 -31.60 23.12 -28.57
C GLY A 107 -31.57 22.99 -30.09
N ARG A 108 -30.70 22.12 -30.58
CA ARG A 108 -30.62 21.69 -31.98
C ARG A 108 -31.50 20.46 -32.22
N ASP A 109 -32.69 20.46 -31.64
CA ASP A 109 -33.62 19.35 -31.70
C ASP A 109 -35.00 19.87 -32.08
N HIS A 110 -35.11 20.36 -33.31
CA HIS A 110 -36.38 20.52 -34.00
C HIS A 110 -36.19 19.98 -35.41
N ASN A 111 -36.95 18.92 -35.69
CA ASN A 111 -37.15 18.19 -36.95
C ASN A 111 -36.30 16.91 -37.13
N ASP A 112 -36.83 15.78 -36.63
CA ASP A 112 -37.22 14.65 -37.50
C ASP A 112 -38.09 13.62 -36.73
N ASP A 113 -39.41 13.81 -36.71
CA ASP A 113 -40.38 12.93 -36.02
C ASP A 113 -40.63 11.57 -36.74
N ASN A 114 -39.68 11.06 -37.54
CA ASN A 114 -39.86 9.78 -38.24
C ASN A 114 -38.62 8.87 -38.31
N ALA A 115 -37.75 8.90 -37.29
CA ALA A 115 -36.66 7.93 -37.17
C ALA A 115 -36.97 6.82 -36.13
N PRO A 116 -36.85 5.52 -36.47
CA PRO A 116 -37.07 4.43 -35.52
C PRO A 116 -36.03 4.44 -34.39
N LYS A 117 -36.50 4.48 -33.14
CA LYS A 117 -35.74 4.67 -31.88
C LYS A 117 -34.74 3.55 -31.49
N ASN A 118 -34.19 2.78 -32.43
CA ASN A 118 -33.20 1.71 -32.15
C ASN A 118 -31.91 1.80 -33.01
N SER A 119 -31.54 2.97 -33.51
CA SER A 119 -30.31 3.13 -34.30
C SER A 119 -29.17 3.70 -33.47
N THR A 120 -28.59 2.89 -32.57
CA THR A 120 -27.17 3.06 -32.23
C THR A 120 -26.42 2.90 -33.54
N SER A 121 -25.91 4.00 -34.10
CA SER A 121 -25.38 4.01 -35.46
C SER A 121 -24.40 2.85 -35.64
N ARG A 122 -24.43 2.17 -36.79
CA ARG A 122 -23.55 1.02 -37.08
C ARG A 122 -22.08 1.30 -36.70
N ALA A 123 -21.65 2.55 -36.82
CA ALA A 123 -20.35 3.08 -36.38
C ALA A 123 -20.14 3.05 -34.86
N MET A 124 -21.14 3.43 -34.08
CA MET A 124 -21.11 3.39 -32.61
C MET A 124 -21.15 1.94 -32.11
N LYS A 125 -21.94 1.08 -32.77
CA LYS A 125 -21.92 -0.38 -32.53
C LYS A 125 -20.58 -1.03 -32.89
N LEU A 126 -19.91 -0.56 -33.95
CA LEU A 126 -18.55 -0.97 -34.30
C LEU A 126 -17.51 -0.45 -33.30
N MET A 127 -17.67 0.76 -32.74
CA MET A 127 -16.76 1.28 -31.71
C MET A 127 -16.79 0.45 -30.43
N TYR A 128 -17.97 0.00 -30.00
CA TYR A 128 -18.11 -0.91 -28.85
C TYR A 128 -17.70 -2.36 -29.15
N GLN A 129 -17.49 -2.72 -30.42
CA GLN A 129 -17.07 -4.05 -30.86
C GLN A 129 -15.60 -4.12 -31.25
N MET A 130 -14.91 -2.99 -31.41
CA MET A 130 -13.45 -3.00 -31.45
C MET A 130 -12.99 -3.41 -30.06
N ASP A 131 -12.19 -4.47 -29.97
CA ASP A 131 -11.65 -4.94 -28.71
C ASP A 131 -10.94 -3.74 -28.04
N ALA A 132 -11.20 -3.47 -26.75
CA ALA A 132 -10.54 -2.36 -26.05
C ALA A 132 -9.01 -2.48 -26.11
N GLN A 133 -8.51 -3.69 -26.35
CA GLN A 133 -7.11 -3.98 -26.66
C GLN A 133 -6.67 -3.34 -27.99
N GLU A 134 -7.46 -3.48 -29.06
CA GLU A 134 -7.16 -2.84 -30.35
C GLU A 134 -7.28 -1.31 -30.27
N MET A 135 -8.23 -0.80 -29.47
CA MET A 135 -8.35 0.64 -29.26
C MET A 135 -7.20 1.20 -28.43
N ALA A 136 -6.80 0.51 -27.35
CA ALA A 136 -5.64 0.89 -26.53
C ALA A 136 -4.33 0.77 -27.31
N GLU A 137 -4.18 -0.24 -28.17
CA GLU A 137 -3.01 -0.42 -29.01
C GLU A 137 -2.92 0.67 -30.09
N LYS A 138 -4.05 1.03 -30.71
CA LYS A 138 -4.13 2.17 -31.63
C LYS A 138 -3.85 3.49 -30.94
N LEU A 139 -4.37 3.71 -29.73
CA LEU A 139 -4.16 4.95 -28.98
C LEU A 139 -2.72 5.08 -28.49
N LYS A 140 -2.07 3.95 -28.18
CA LYS A 140 -0.62 3.85 -27.90
C LYS A 140 0.24 4.04 -29.15
N GLN A 141 -0.25 3.65 -30.33
CA GLN A 141 0.42 3.84 -31.60
C GLN A 141 0.35 5.30 -32.08
N ASP A 142 -0.78 5.97 -31.85
CA ASP A 142 -1.02 7.37 -32.20
C ASP A 142 -0.39 8.34 -31.17
N ASN A 143 -0.27 7.94 -29.91
CA ASN A 143 0.41 8.69 -28.85
C ASN A 143 1.32 7.77 -28.02
N PRO A 144 2.65 7.76 -28.25
CA PRO A 144 3.57 6.88 -27.54
C PRO A 144 3.68 7.17 -26.02
N ASP A 145 3.25 8.36 -25.59
CA ASP A 145 3.17 8.76 -24.18
C ASP A 145 1.77 8.52 -23.57
N TYR A 146 0.88 7.80 -24.26
CA TYR A 146 -0.45 7.47 -23.73
C TYR A 146 -0.32 6.55 -22.51
N VAL A 147 -0.82 7.05 -21.38
CA VAL A 147 -0.88 6.33 -20.12
C VAL A 147 -2.31 5.79 -19.97
N PRO A 148 -2.50 4.45 -19.93
CA PRO A 148 -3.82 3.86 -19.74
C PRO A 148 -4.49 4.41 -18.49
N THR A 149 -5.72 4.86 -18.62
CA THR A 149 -6.51 5.33 -17.49
C THR A 149 -7.04 4.16 -16.68
N LEU A 150 -7.49 4.42 -15.45
CA LEU A 150 -8.11 3.39 -14.63
C LEU A 150 -9.39 2.87 -15.30
N GLU A 151 -10.10 3.73 -16.02
CA GLU A 151 -11.29 3.43 -16.80
C GLU A 151 -10.98 2.43 -17.93
N ASP A 152 -9.84 2.61 -18.61
CA ASP A 152 -9.38 1.71 -19.67
C ASP A 152 -9.01 0.33 -19.10
N GLU A 153 -8.35 0.28 -17.95
CA GLU A 153 -8.02 -0.97 -17.28
C GLU A 153 -9.29 -1.71 -16.81
N ILE A 154 -10.25 -0.99 -16.24
CA ILE A 154 -11.55 -1.55 -15.83
C ILE A 154 -12.30 -2.12 -17.04
N GLU A 155 -12.30 -1.42 -18.17
CA GLU A 155 -12.98 -1.89 -19.37
C GLU A 155 -12.29 -3.12 -19.99
N GLN A 156 -10.95 -3.15 -20.00
CA GLN A 156 -10.19 -4.36 -20.40
C GLN A 156 -10.55 -5.55 -19.53
N GLN A 157 -10.52 -5.39 -18.20
CA GLN A 157 -10.89 -6.45 -17.26
C GLN A 157 -12.36 -6.90 -17.45
N ARG A 158 -13.28 -5.96 -17.73
CA ARG A 158 -14.68 -6.28 -18.03
C ARG A 158 -14.79 -7.14 -19.29
N GLN A 159 -14.10 -6.76 -20.37
CA GLN A 159 -14.12 -7.50 -21.63
C GLN A 159 -13.50 -8.89 -21.49
N GLU A 160 -12.37 -9.02 -20.80
CA GLU A 160 -11.77 -10.31 -20.48
C GLU A 160 -12.73 -11.20 -19.69
N LYS A 161 -13.43 -10.63 -18.70
CA LYS A 161 -14.45 -11.36 -17.92
C LYS A 161 -15.64 -11.77 -18.77
N VAL A 162 -16.10 -10.93 -19.68
CA VAL A 162 -17.20 -11.26 -20.62
C VAL A 162 -16.76 -12.38 -21.57
N LYS A 163 -15.54 -12.32 -22.12
CA LYS A 163 -14.94 -13.38 -22.95
C LYS A 163 -14.81 -14.69 -22.16
N GLN A 164 -14.35 -14.62 -20.91
CA GLN A 164 -14.20 -15.76 -20.01
C GLN A 164 -15.54 -16.41 -19.66
N LEU A 165 -16.56 -15.59 -19.39
CA LEU A 165 -17.88 -16.07 -18.97
C LEU A 165 -18.75 -16.51 -20.15
N GLN A 166 -18.39 -16.17 -21.40
CA GLN A 166 -19.13 -16.54 -22.62
C GLN A 166 -20.65 -16.29 -22.49
N GLY A 167 -21.03 -15.17 -21.85
CA GLY A 167 -22.42 -14.80 -21.61
C GLY A 167 -23.13 -15.51 -20.44
N LYS A 168 -22.47 -16.42 -19.71
CA LYS A 168 -23.03 -17.12 -18.54
C LYS A 168 -22.60 -16.43 -17.24
N GLY A 169 -23.26 -15.32 -16.91
CA GLY A 169 -23.09 -14.62 -15.63
C GLY A 169 -24.09 -15.08 -14.57
N THR A 170 -23.70 -15.06 -13.29
CA THR A 170 -24.67 -15.19 -12.19
C THR A 170 -25.42 -13.86 -12.05
N PRO A 171 -26.76 -13.83 -12.18
CA PRO A 171 -27.51 -12.61 -11.99
C PRO A 171 -27.38 -12.12 -10.54
N VAL A 172 -27.34 -10.80 -10.36
CA VAL A 172 -27.25 -10.17 -9.03
C VAL A 172 -28.68 -10.10 -8.46
N THR A 173 -29.11 -11.19 -7.83
CA THR A 173 -30.36 -11.27 -7.06
C THR A 173 -30.02 -11.18 -5.57
N PRO A 174 -30.96 -10.82 -4.68
CA PRO A 174 -30.69 -10.77 -3.25
C PRO A 174 -30.16 -12.11 -2.70
N GLU A 175 -30.65 -13.23 -3.21
CA GLU A 175 -30.19 -14.56 -2.82
C GLU A 175 -28.74 -14.83 -3.25
N THR A 176 -28.38 -14.52 -4.50
CA THR A 176 -27.00 -14.72 -4.99
C THR A 176 -26.02 -13.77 -4.31
N PHE A 177 -26.46 -12.56 -3.98
CA PHE A 177 -25.68 -11.59 -3.22
C PHE A 177 -25.49 -12.03 -1.76
N ALA A 178 -26.51 -12.58 -1.10
CA ALA A 178 -26.40 -13.12 0.26
C ALA A 178 -25.39 -14.28 0.31
N ALA A 179 -25.49 -15.22 -0.64
CA ALA A 179 -24.52 -16.31 -0.78
C ALA A 179 -23.09 -15.79 -1.06
N TRP A 180 -22.95 -14.74 -1.88
CA TRP A 180 -21.66 -14.08 -2.11
C TRP A 180 -21.12 -13.43 -0.84
N LYS A 181 -21.96 -12.73 -0.06
CA LYS A 181 -21.58 -12.05 1.18
C LYS A 181 -21.12 -13.04 2.24
N GLU A 182 -21.83 -14.16 2.40
CA GLU A 182 -21.42 -15.24 3.29
C GLU A 182 -20.10 -15.86 2.84
N ARG A 183 -19.96 -16.16 1.54
CA ARG A 183 -18.71 -16.66 0.96
C ARG A 183 -17.54 -15.71 1.20
N LYS A 184 -17.74 -14.40 1.03
CA LYS A 184 -16.70 -13.38 1.29
C LYS A 184 -16.36 -13.27 2.78
N ARG A 185 -17.36 -13.34 3.67
CA ARG A 185 -17.14 -13.38 5.13
C ARG A 185 -16.32 -14.61 5.52
N LYS A 186 -16.66 -15.79 4.99
CA LYS A 186 -15.92 -17.02 5.22
C LYS A 186 -14.48 -16.95 4.69
N GLN A 187 -14.28 -16.45 3.47
CA GLN A 187 -12.94 -16.24 2.91
C GLN A 187 -12.09 -15.28 3.76
N LYS A 188 -12.69 -14.19 4.25
CA LYS A 188 -11.99 -13.26 5.14
C LYS A 188 -11.63 -13.94 6.47
N ALA A 189 -12.56 -14.66 7.09
CA ALA A 189 -12.32 -15.38 8.33
C ALA A 189 -11.21 -16.45 8.18
N GLU A 190 -11.24 -17.24 7.09
CA GLU A 190 -10.19 -18.22 6.78
C GLU A 190 -8.83 -17.55 6.53
N ALA A 191 -8.79 -16.42 5.84
CA ALA A 191 -7.56 -15.66 5.63
C ALA A 191 -6.98 -15.17 6.96
N VAL A 192 -7.82 -14.63 7.87
CA VAL A 192 -7.41 -14.23 9.22
C VAL A 192 -6.95 -15.43 10.04
N GLN A 193 -7.67 -16.56 10.00
CA GLN A 193 -7.22 -17.77 10.70
C GLN A 193 -5.88 -18.27 10.17
N LYS A 194 -5.65 -18.21 8.85
CA LYS A 194 -4.39 -18.63 8.23
C LYS A 194 -3.23 -17.70 8.60
N THR A 195 -3.44 -16.38 8.62
CA THR A 195 -2.40 -15.44 9.07
C THR A 195 -2.05 -15.68 10.54
N VAL A 196 -3.07 -15.89 11.37
CA VAL A 196 -2.91 -16.22 12.79
C VAL A 196 -2.15 -17.54 12.99
N GLU A 197 -2.54 -18.61 12.29
CA GLU A 197 -1.87 -19.91 12.38
C GLU A 197 -0.42 -19.85 11.87
N GLN A 198 -0.16 -19.09 10.81
CA GLN A 198 1.20 -18.83 10.33
C GLN A 198 2.03 -18.10 11.39
N GLU A 199 1.47 -17.09 12.08
CA GLU A 199 2.15 -16.41 13.18
C GLU A 199 2.36 -17.33 14.40
N PHE A 200 1.41 -18.22 14.71
CA PHE A 200 1.59 -19.26 15.74
C PHE A 200 2.71 -20.25 15.38
N LYS A 201 2.74 -20.75 14.15
CA LYS A 201 3.80 -21.67 13.66
C LYS A 201 5.18 -21.03 13.65
N LYS A 202 5.27 -19.72 13.44
CA LYS A 202 6.53 -18.98 13.45
C LYS A 202 7.16 -18.86 14.85
N LYS A 203 6.45 -19.11 15.96
CA LYS A 203 6.99 -18.84 17.32
C LYS A 203 6.80 -19.96 18.34
N LYS A 204 7.86 -20.72 18.58
CA LYS A 204 8.08 -21.56 19.77
C LYS A 204 8.55 -20.74 20.99
N GLY A 205 7.97 -19.55 21.24
CA GLY A 205 8.52 -18.61 22.22
C GLY A 205 7.63 -17.45 22.72
N GLY A 206 6.31 -17.59 22.69
CA GLY A 206 5.37 -16.71 23.45
C GLY A 206 5.20 -15.26 22.96
N LYS A 207 6.03 -14.75 22.05
CA LYS A 207 5.95 -13.36 21.55
C LYS A 207 5.13 -13.21 20.25
N GLY A 208 4.33 -14.20 19.86
CA GLY A 208 3.68 -14.34 18.54
C GLY A 208 2.47 -13.46 18.34
N LEU A 209 1.63 -13.38 19.37
CA LEU A 209 0.35 -12.68 19.34
C LEU A 209 0.48 -11.15 19.19
N SER A 210 1.64 -10.57 19.50
CA SER A 210 1.87 -9.12 19.50
C SER A 210 1.95 -8.46 18.10
N ILE A 211 1.92 -9.23 17.00
CA ILE A 211 2.07 -8.70 15.63
C ILE A 211 0.70 -8.52 14.94
N LEU A 212 -0.35 -9.18 15.43
CA LEU A 212 -1.68 -9.03 14.87
C LEU A 212 -2.34 -7.76 15.43
N SER A 213 -3.09 -7.02 14.60
CA SER A 213 -3.87 -5.87 15.08
C SER A 213 -4.87 -6.34 16.13
N GLY A 214 -5.13 -5.53 17.16
CA GLY A 214 -6.11 -5.86 18.21
C GLY A 214 -7.48 -6.23 17.64
N ARG A 215 -7.87 -5.61 16.51
CA ARG A 215 -9.10 -5.95 15.77
C ARG A 215 -9.09 -7.38 15.23
N ASP A 216 -8.00 -7.79 14.60
CA ASP A 216 -7.88 -9.12 14.02
C ASP A 216 -7.87 -10.20 15.11
N LEU A 217 -7.28 -9.86 16.28
CA LEU A 217 -7.25 -10.68 17.47
C LEU A 217 -8.66 -10.86 18.07
N TYR A 218 -9.45 -9.79 18.09
CA TYR A 218 -10.84 -9.80 18.52
C TYR A 218 -11.73 -10.61 17.56
N GLU A 219 -11.53 -10.46 16.25
CA GLU A 219 -12.23 -11.27 15.23
C GLU A 219 -11.85 -12.77 15.32
N TYR A 220 -10.60 -13.09 15.70
CA TYR A 220 -10.13 -14.47 15.85
C TYR A 220 -10.58 -15.15 17.16
N LYS A 221 -10.47 -14.45 18.30
CA LYS A 221 -10.87 -14.98 19.60
C LYS A 221 -11.45 -13.88 20.50
N LYS A 222 -12.73 -13.58 20.27
CA LYS A 222 -13.52 -12.62 21.06
C LYS A 222 -13.48 -12.90 22.56
N GLU A 223 -13.41 -14.18 22.95
CA GLU A 223 -13.34 -14.61 24.35
C GLU A 223 -12.08 -14.13 25.11
N LEU A 224 -10.99 -13.79 24.41
CA LEU A 224 -9.82 -13.21 25.07
C LEU A 224 -10.05 -11.76 25.54
N PHE A 225 -11.11 -11.13 25.07
CA PHE A 225 -11.46 -9.72 25.33
C PHE A 225 -12.72 -9.58 26.18
N VAL A 226 -13.10 -10.65 26.90
CA VAL A 226 -14.13 -10.54 27.93
C VAL A 226 -13.45 -9.98 29.17
N ASP A 227 -13.92 -8.82 29.62
CA ASP A 227 -13.48 -8.24 30.89
C ASP A 227 -13.75 -9.27 31.99
N ARG A 228 -12.70 -9.66 32.72
CA ARG A 228 -12.88 -10.54 33.87
C ARG A 228 -13.70 -9.77 34.90
N GLU A 229 -14.91 -10.25 35.20
CA GLU A 229 -15.83 -9.65 36.18
C GLU A 229 -15.28 -9.64 37.62
N ASP A 230 -14.07 -10.14 37.88
CA ASP A 230 -13.56 -10.41 39.23
C ASP A 230 -12.03 -10.21 39.39
N ASP A 231 -11.46 -9.22 38.70
CA ASP A 231 -10.13 -8.70 39.01
C ASP A 231 -10.29 -7.24 39.50
N ASP A 232 -10.12 -7.02 40.81
CA ASP A 232 -9.92 -5.72 41.48
C ASP A 232 -8.67 -4.98 40.95
N ILE A 233 -8.62 -4.70 39.65
CA ILE A 233 -7.75 -3.70 39.09
C ILE A 233 -8.39 -2.37 39.46
N VAL A 234 -7.69 -1.63 40.33
CA VAL A 234 -7.89 -0.21 40.57
C VAL A 234 -8.06 0.50 39.23
N SER A 235 -9.31 0.67 38.85
CA SER A 235 -9.70 1.58 37.80
C SER A 235 -9.23 2.94 38.28
N SER A 236 -8.10 3.40 37.73
CA SER A 236 -7.76 4.81 37.75
C SER A 236 -8.76 5.49 36.82
N ASN A 237 -10.01 5.55 37.30
CA ASN A 237 -11.13 6.25 36.75
C ASN A 237 -10.71 7.72 36.66
N ASN A 238 -10.35 8.16 35.46
CA ASN A 238 -10.81 9.47 35.04
C ASN A 238 -12.32 9.27 34.80
N GLY A 239 -13.11 9.43 35.87
CA GLY A 239 -14.49 8.98 35.96
C GLY A 239 -15.38 9.61 34.90
N VAL A 240 -15.63 8.86 33.83
CA VAL A 240 -16.72 9.12 32.90
C VAL A 240 -17.71 7.99 33.12
N SER A 241 -18.75 8.29 33.90
CA SER A 241 -19.88 7.39 34.15
C SER A 241 -20.52 6.95 32.84
N GLU A 242 -21.03 5.73 32.79
CA GLU A 242 -21.70 5.10 31.64
C GLU A 242 -22.84 5.96 31.06
N ALA A 243 -23.58 6.68 31.91
CA ALA A 243 -24.58 7.68 31.50
C ALA A 243 -24.01 8.81 30.61
N LYS A 244 -22.72 9.11 30.72
CA LYS A 244 -22.05 10.16 29.94
C LYS A 244 -21.54 9.64 28.59
N VAL A 245 -21.33 8.33 28.45
CA VAL A 245 -21.06 7.69 27.15
C VAL A 245 -22.35 7.58 26.34
N GLU A 246 -23.47 7.23 26.98
CA GLU A 246 -24.80 7.25 26.36
C GLU A 246 -25.18 8.67 25.90
N GLN A 247 -25.00 9.67 26.78
CA GLN A 247 -25.25 11.08 26.42
C GLN A 247 -24.32 11.57 25.30
N LEU A 248 -23.07 11.12 25.23
CA LEU A 248 -22.15 11.51 24.16
C LEU A 248 -22.48 10.81 22.83
N ALA A 249 -23.04 9.60 22.87
CA ALA A 249 -23.57 8.91 21.69
C ALA A 249 -24.88 9.57 21.19
N GLU A 250 -25.73 10.06 22.10
CA GLU A 250 -26.90 10.88 21.77
C GLU A 250 -26.53 12.29 21.29
N HIS A 251 -25.42 12.87 21.77
CA HIS A 251 -24.90 14.18 21.32
C HIS A 251 -23.99 14.11 20.08
N VAL A 252 -23.87 12.96 19.42
CA VAL A 252 -23.32 12.95 18.05
C VAL A 252 -24.29 13.74 17.18
N ASN A 253 -23.91 15.01 16.91
CA ASN A 253 -24.69 15.98 16.16
C ASN A 253 -25.43 15.34 14.99
N GLN A 254 -26.75 15.31 15.09
CA GLN A 254 -27.64 15.00 13.96
C GLN A 254 -27.45 15.99 12.80
N GLU A 255 -26.81 17.16 13.02
CA GLU A 255 -26.34 18.06 11.95
C GLU A 255 -25.23 17.47 11.05
N LEU A 256 -24.48 16.45 11.51
CA LEU A 256 -23.41 15.84 10.73
C LEU A 256 -23.91 14.71 9.82
N PHE A 257 -25.08 14.14 10.14
CA PHE A 257 -25.82 13.32 9.21
C PHE A 257 -26.72 14.29 8.44
N LEU A 258 -26.57 14.38 7.11
CA LEU A 258 -27.59 15.06 6.32
C LEU A 258 -28.91 14.38 6.66
N GLN A 259 -29.76 15.11 7.37
CA GLN A 259 -31.13 14.75 7.63
C GLN A 259 -31.74 14.49 6.26
N ASP A 260 -32.34 13.31 6.08
CA ASP A 260 -32.87 12.82 4.82
C ASP A 260 -33.58 13.96 4.06
N ASP A 261 -32.91 14.53 3.07
CA ASP A 261 -33.50 15.44 2.07
C ASP A 261 -34.40 14.58 1.17
N ASP A 262 -35.49 14.09 1.75
CA ASP A 262 -36.66 13.51 1.08
C ASP A 262 -37.61 14.64 0.58
N ASP A 263 -37.13 15.88 0.47
CA ASP A 263 -37.86 17.04 -0.08
C ASP A 263 -37.44 17.36 -1.55
N LEU A 264 -37.12 16.34 -2.34
CA LEU A 264 -36.75 16.49 -3.77
C LEU A 264 -37.88 16.18 -4.75
N ASP A 265 -39.14 16.10 -4.27
CA ASP A 265 -40.31 15.74 -5.07
C ASP A 265 -41.36 16.86 -5.24
N ASP A 266 -41.03 18.14 -4.93
CA ASP A 266 -42.01 19.25 -5.04
C ASP A 266 -41.48 20.53 -5.71
N LEU A 267 -40.80 20.39 -6.85
CA LEU A 267 -40.67 21.47 -7.83
C LEU A 267 -41.43 21.10 -9.10
N GLU A 268 -42.74 20.97 -8.93
CA GLU A 268 -43.71 21.20 -10.01
C GLU A 268 -43.65 22.68 -10.44
N ASP A 269 -43.66 22.85 -11.75
CA ASP A 269 -43.98 24.02 -12.57
C ASP A 269 -44.57 25.25 -11.84
N ASP A 270 -43.93 26.42 -12.01
CA ASP A 270 -44.63 27.64 -12.42
C ASP A 270 -43.64 28.76 -12.84
N ASP A 271 -43.82 29.17 -14.10
CA ASP A 271 -43.44 30.40 -14.83
C ASP A 271 -41.95 30.84 -15.01
#